data_AF-A0A225AHB1-F1
#
_entry.id   AF-A0A225AHB1-F1
#
_cell.length_a   1.000
_cell.length_b   1.000
_cell.length_c   1.000
_cell.angle_alpha   90.00
_cell.angle_beta   90.00
_cell.angle_gamma   90.00
#
_symmetry.space_group_name_H-M   'P 1'
#
loop_
_entity.id
_entity.type
_entity.pdbx_description
1 polymer ?
#
loop_
_entity_poly.entity_id
_entity_poly.type
_entity_poly.pdbx_seq_one_letter_code
_entity_poly.pdbx_strand_id
1 'polypeptide(L)'
;MAKSFHFLYWPRDLEERVLELLELRKKAGLLLDNEQRPLIIWEPAPLSCNKKQLSSLFSALKVVDVCSPNHLELLRLFGEQPSSPFSRAQVEDLARRIFDSGVGPRRTGTVVIRAGEHGAMTLNPHDGICHWIPPYYGSSLSPAEGESQSSGVVDATGAGNAFLGAYAIGYLKTGDIKEAACYGSVAASFVLEQRGMPRRKATDGQEKWNDSDVHDRLNTYLEQVFMSTHRR
;
A
#
# COMPACT_ATOMS: atom_id res chain seq x y z
N MET A 1 -7.15 6.40 -20.46
CA MET A 1 -7.77 5.22 -19.83
C MET A 1 -7.17 4.97 -18.46
N ALA A 2 -7.92 4.37 -17.53
CA ALA A 2 -7.39 4.02 -16.21
C ALA A 2 -6.31 2.93 -16.33
N LYS A 3 -5.15 3.18 -15.71
CA LYS A 3 -3.97 2.29 -15.71
C LYS A 3 -3.87 1.41 -14.46
N SER A 4 -4.68 1.68 -13.44
CA SER A 4 -4.72 0.93 -12.19
C SER A 4 -6.12 0.86 -11.61
N PHE A 5 -6.41 -0.19 -10.85
CA PHE A 5 -7.64 -0.39 -10.10
C PHE A 5 -7.30 -0.87 -8.69
N HIS A 6 -7.90 -0.24 -7.69
CA HIS A 6 -7.81 -0.63 -6.29
C HIS A 6 -9.14 -1.27 -5.86
N PHE A 7 -9.09 -2.51 -5.39
CA PHE A 7 -10.24 -3.27 -4.90
C PHE A 7 -10.16 -3.43 -3.38
N LEU A 8 -11.21 -2.99 -2.67
CA LEU A 8 -11.49 -3.38 -1.29
C LEU A 8 -12.63 -4.39 -1.29
N TYR A 9 -12.29 -5.68 -1.32
CA TYR A 9 -13.26 -6.76 -1.59
C TYR A 9 -13.01 -8.01 -0.77
N TRP A 10 -14.06 -8.83 -0.63
CA TRP A 10 -13.95 -10.18 -0.07
C TRP A 10 -13.15 -11.09 -1.02
N PRO A 11 -12.27 -11.97 -0.51
CA PRO A 11 -11.47 -12.86 -1.35
C PRO A 11 -12.29 -13.71 -2.32
N ARG A 12 -13.40 -14.28 -1.85
CA ARG A 12 -14.28 -15.15 -2.66
C ARG A 12 -14.95 -14.44 -3.85
N ASP A 13 -15.12 -13.12 -3.77
CA ASP A 13 -15.86 -12.34 -4.75
C ASP A 13 -14.89 -11.60 -5.71
N LEU A 14 -13.59 -11.58 -5.39
CA LEU A 14 -12.60 -10.78 -6.12
C LEU A 14 -12.33 -11.29 -7.53
N GLU A 15 -12.22 -12.62 -7.69
CA GLU A 15 -11.85 -13.24 -8.95
C GLU A 15 -12.85 -12.90 -10.06
N GLU A 16 -14.14 -13.04 -9.78
CA GLU A 16 -15.22 -12.68 -10.68
C GLU A 16 -15.12 -11.20 -11.10
N ARG A 17 -14.92 -10.28 -10.14
CA ARG A 17 -14.84 -8.84 -10.41
C ARG A 17 -13.64 -8.44 -11.26
N VAL A 18 -12.48 -9.06 -11.02
CA VAL A 18 -11.29 -8.80 -11.84
C VAL A 18 -11.50 -9.33 -13.25
N LEU A 19 -12.07 -10.52 -13.41
CA LEU A 19 -12.35 -11.10 -14.74
C LEU A 19 -13.38 -10.27 -15.52
N GLU A 20 -14.45 -9.83 -14.87
CA GLU A 20 -15.44 -8.91 -15.46
C GLU A 20 -14.79 -7.61 -15.95
N LEU A 21 -13.93 -7.00 -15.12
CA LEU A 21 -13.19 -5.79 -15.50
C LEU A 21 -12.32 -6.03 -16.73
N LEU A 22 -11.56 -7.13 -16.76
CA LEU A 22 -10.67 -7.45 -17.88
C LEU A 22 -11.47 -7.73 -19.16
N GLU A 23 -12.60 -8.41 -19.06
CA GLU A 23 -13.47 -8.68 -20.21
C GLU A 23 -14.11 -7.40 -20.76
N LEU A 24 -14.55 -6.48 -19.89
CA LEU A 24 -15.04 -5.16 -20.30
C LEU A 24 -13.96 -4.36 -21.03
N ARG A 25 -12.72 -4.39 -20.53
CA ARG A 25 -11.58 -3.73 -21.20
C ARG A 25 -11.27 -4.36 -22.55
N LYS A 26 -11.35 -5.69 -22.66
CA LYS A 26 -11.18 -6.41 -23.92
C LYS A 26 -12.23 -5.99 -24.95
N LYS A 27 -13.52 -5.98 -24.55
CA LYS A 27 -14.63 -5.54 -25.41
C LYS A 27 -14.50 -4.08 -25.86
N ALA A 28 -13.91 -3.24 -25.02
CA ALA A 28 -13.60 -1.85 -25.37
C ALA A 28 -12.32 -1.69 -26.25
N GLY A 29 -11.68 -2.78 -26.66
CA GLY A 29 -10.44 -2.74 -27.47
C GLY A 29 -9.18 -2.34 -26.70
N LEU A 30 -9.22 -2.31 -25.36
CA LEU A 30 -8.15 -1.81 -24.48
C LEU A 30 -7.18 -2.89 -24.01
N LEU A 31 -7.26 -4.08 -24.59
CA LEU A 31 -6.34 -5.18 -24.33
C LEU A 31 -5.77 -5.75 -25.66
N LEU A 32 -5.89 -4.98 -26.75
CA LEU A 32 -5.32 -5.33 -28.04
C LEU A 32 -3.97 -4.61 -28.22
N ASP A 33 -2.95 -5.38 -28.60
CA ASP A 33 -1.65 -5.04 -29.21
C ASP A 33 -0.79 -3.88 -28.68
N ASN A 34 -1.16 -3.17 -27.60
CA ASN A 34 -0.25 -2.24 -26.89
C ASN A 34 -0.74 -1.71 -25.53
N GLU A 35 -2.02 -1.87 -25.15
CA GLU A 35 -2.48 -1.52 -23.79
C GLU A 35 -2.28 -2.70 -22.83
N GLN A 36 -1.40 -2.50 -21.85
CA GLN A 36 -1.08 -3.51 -20.83
C GLN A 36 -2.28 -3.73 -19.89
N ARG A 37 -2.40 -4.96 -19.38
CA ARG A 37 -3.29 -5.28 -18.26
C ARG A 37 -3.07 -4.23 -17.15
N PRO A 38 -4.13 -3.56 -16.65
CA PRO A 38 -3.94 -2.52 -15.65
C PRO A 38 -3.37 -3.11 -14.36
N LEU A 39 -2.68 -2.29 -13.58
CA LEU A 39 -2.22 -2.66 -12.24
C LEU A 39 -3.44 -2.91 -11.34
N ILE A 40 -3.57 -4.13 -10.83
CA ILE A 40 -4.64 -4.53 -9.93
C ILE A 40 -4.08 -4.62 -8.50
N ILE A 41 -4.52 -3.70 -7.64
CA ILE A 41 -4.20 -3.68 -6.22
C ILE A 41 -5.41 -4.16 -5.45
N TRP A 42 -5.21 -5.06 -4.50
CA TRP A 42 -6.27 -5.59 -3.67
C TRP A 42 -5.96 -5.46 -2.18
N GLU A 43 -6.88 -4.84 -1.46
CA GLU A 43 -7.01 -4.86 -0.01
C GLU A 43 -8.14 -5.83 0.37
N PRO A 44 -7.86 -6.91 1.13
CA PRO A 44 -8.91 -7.77 1.65
C PRO A 44 -9.85 -7.00 2.58
N ALA A 45 -11.16 -7.16 2.40
CA ALA A 45 -12.13 -6.51 3.29
C ALA A 45 -11.88 -6.92 4.76
N PRO A 46 -11.88 -6.00 5.75
CA PRO A 46 -11.44 -6.31 7.12
C PRO A 46 -12.17 -7.49 7.77
N LEU A 47 -13.48 -7.62 7.54
CA LEU A 47 -14.30 -8.70 8.09
C LEU A 47 -14.01 -10.07 7.43
N SER A 48 -13.40 -10.07 6.25
CA SER A 48 -12.99 -11.29 5.56
C SER A 48 -11.65 -11.84 6.07
N CYS A 49 -10.89 -11.07 6.82
CA CYS A 49 -9.56 -11.45 7.31
C CYS A 49 -9.65 -12.43 8.48
N ASN A 50 -9.89 -13.70 8.19
CA ASN A 50 -9.92 -14.80 9.16
C ASN A 50 -9.48 -16.13 8.52
N LYS A 51 -9.08 -17.09 9.35
CA LYS A 51 -8.60 -18.43 8.94
C LYS A 51 -9.52 -19.16 7.95
N LYS A 52 -10.85 -18.97 8.04
CA LYS A 52 -11.80 -19.67 7.15
C LYS A 52 -11.72 -19.19 5.70
N GLN A 53 -11.15 -18.01 5.46
CA GLN A 53 -11.04 -17.42 4.12
C GLN A 53 -9.69 -17.70 3.44
N LEU A 54 -8.75 -18.43 4.07
CA LEU A 54 -7.41 -18.65 3.51
C LEU A 54 -7.41 -19.32 2.12
N SER A 55 -8.28 -20.30 1.89
CA SER A 55 -8.41 -20.94 0.57
C SER A 55 -8.84 -19.92 -0.49
N SER A 56 -9.88 -19.12 -0.20
CA SER A 56 -10.36 -18.05 -1.08
C SER A 56 -9.32 -16.95 -1.27
N LEU A 57 -8.52 -16.64 -0.23
CA LEU A 57 -7.39 -15.73 -0.32
C LEU A 57 -6.40 -16.21 -1.37
N PHE A 58 -5.94 -17.46 -1.31
CA PHE A 58 -4.96 -18.00 -2.25
C PHE A 58 -5.47 -18.05 -3.70
N SER A 59 -6.76 -18.27 -3.92
CA SER A 59 -7.34 -18.12 -5.26
C SER A 59 -7.32 -16.66 -5.72
N ALA A 60 -7.73 -15.73 -4.87
CA ALA A 60 -7.75 -14.29 -5.15
C ALA A 60 -6.35 -13.72 -5.47
N LEU A 61 -5.29 -14.23 -4.82
CA LEU A 61 -3.92 -13.79 -5.09
C LEU A 61 -3.52 -13.96 -6.56
N LYS A 62 -4.05 -14.98 -7.25
CA LYS A 62 -3.67 -15.31 -8.64
C LYS A 62 -4.12 -14.28 -9.66
N VAL A 63 -5.05 -13.39 -9.31
CA VAL A 63 -5.63 -12.42 -10.24
C VAL A 63 -5.20 -10.97 -9.99
N VAL A 64 -4.37 -10.71 -8.98
CA VAL A 64 -3.95 -9.36 -8.57
C VAL A 64 -2.44 -9.17 -8.66
N ASP A 65 -1.96 -7.94 -8.86
CA ASP A 65 -0.52 -7.64 -8.88
C ASP A 65 0.02 -7.27 -7.50
N VAL A 66 -0.85 -6.73 -6.64
CA VAL A 66 -0.50 -6.32 -5.28
C VAL A 66 -1.57 -6.81 -4.31
N CYS A 67 -1.16 -7.53 -3.28
CA CYS A 67 -2.01 -7.87 -2.13
C CYS A 67 -1.59 -7.00 -0.93
N SER A 68 -2.53 -6.25 -0.35
CA SER A 68 -2.23 -5.28 0.72
C SER A 68 -3.17 -5.30 1.94
N PRO A 69 -3.16 -6.38 2.74
CA PRO A 69 -3.75 -6.33 4.07
C PRO A 69 -2.94 -5.41 4.98
N ASN A 70 -3.57 -4.89 6.04
CA ASN A 70 -2.81 -4.34 7.17
C ASN A 70 -2.27 -5.47 8.06
N HIS A 71 -1.32 -5.14 8.95
CA HIS A 71 -0.67 -6.12 9.82
C HIS A 71 -1.64 -6.86 10.76
N LEU A 72 -2.71 -6.24 11.24
CA LEU A 72 -3.72 -6.89 12.09
C LEU A 72 -4.59 -7.86 11.28
N GLU A 73 -4.98 -7.48 10.07
CA GLU A 73 -5.67 -8.34 9.11
C GLU A 73 -4.82 -9.55 8.73
N LEU A 74 -3.52 -9.33 8.49
CA LEU A 74 -2.56 -10.40 8.23
C LEU A 74 -2.49 -11.40 9.39
N LEU A 75 -2.36 -10.92 10.62
CA LEU A 75 -2.38 -11.76 11.82
C LEU A 75 -3.68 -12.56 11.91
N ARG A 76 -4.84 -11.93 11.73
CA ARG A 76 -6.15 -12.61 11.80
C ARG A 76 -6.35 -13.65 10.69
N LEU A 77 -5.87 -13.40 9.47
CA LEU A 77 -5.89 -14.35 8.36
C LEU A 77 -5.20 -15.66 8.75
N PHE A 78 -4.05 -15.57 9.40
CA PHE A 78 -3.30 -16.73 9.89
C PHE A 78 -3.66 -17.13 11.33
N GLY A 79 -4.64 -16.43 11.93
CA GLY A 79 -5.10 -16.55 13.32
C GLY A 79 -3.97 -16.59 14.34
N GLU A 80 -3.01 -15.69 14.13
CA GLU A 80 -1.94 -15.31 15.04
C GLU A 80 -2.40 -14.15 15.93
N GLN A 81 -1.74 -13.98 17.08
CA GLN A 81 -1.95 -12.83 17.95
C GLN A 81 -0.82 -11.81 17.78
N PRO A 82 -1.10 -10.50 17.91
CA PRO A 82 -0.06 -9.48 17.82
C PRO A 82 0.98 -9.66 18.93
N SER A 83 2.25 -9.64 18.57
CA SER A 83 3.35 -9.59 19.55
C SER A 83 3.36 -8.25 20.30
N SER A 84 3.75 -8.28 21.57
CA SER A 84 4.01 -7.09 22.39
C SER A 84 5.40 -7.21 23.01
N PRO A 85 6.40 -6.42 22.56
CA PRO A 85 6.31 -5.33 21.58
C PRO A 85 6.07 -5.82 20.13
N PHE A 86 5.70 -4.90 19.24
CA PHE A 86 5.49 -5.17 17.81
C PHE A 86 6.70 -5.89 17.18
N SER A 87 6.44 -6.96 16.43
CA SER A 87 7.47 -7.78 15.81
C SER A 87 7.41 -7.68 14.29
N ARG A 88 8.44 -7.05 13.69
CA ARG A 88 8.62 -7.03 12.22
C ARG A 88 8.78 -8.44 11.66
N ALA A 89 9.53 -9.30 12.35
CA ALA A 89 9.75 -10.69 11.96
C ALA A 89 8.42 -11.47 11.86
N GLN A 90 7.50 -11.29 12.81
CA GLN A 90 6.18 -11.92 12.75
C GLN A 90 5.40 -11.48 11.50
N VAL A 91 5.42 -10.18 11.18
CA VAL A 91 4.75 -9.66 9.98
C VAL A 91 5.39 -10.19 8.70
N GLU A 92 6.73 -10.20 8.64
CA GLU A 92 7.48 -10.70 7.50
C GLU A 92 7.21 -12.19 7.25
N ASP A 93 7.20 -13.02 8.29
CA ASP A 93 6.94 -14.46 8.17
C ASP A 93 5.55 -14.74 7.60
N LEU A 94 4.54 -13.99 8.04
CA LEU A 94 3.18 -14.13 7.51
C LEU A 94 3.04 -13.57 6.10
N ALA A 95 3.73 -12.47 5.79
CA ALA A 95 3.75 -11.91 4.44
C ALA A 95 4.42 -12.86 3.44
N ARG A 96 5.50 -13.55 3.84
CA ARG A 96 6.15 -14.59 3.04
C ARG A 96 5.19 -15.74 2.72
N ARG A 97 4.36 -16.19 3.67
CA ARG A 97 3.35 -17.23 3.39
C ARG A 97 2.36 -16.82 2.31
N ILE A 98 1.93 -15.55 2.29
CA ILE A 98 1.08 -15.01 1.20
C ILE A 98 1.87 -15.02 -0.11
N PHE A 99 3.09 -14.50 -0.09
CA PHE A 99 3.94 -14.40 -1.28
C PHE A 99 4.25 -15.76 -1.91
N ASP A 100 4.67 -16.74 -1.11
CA ASP A 100 5.00 -18.11 -1.54
C ASP A 100 3.80 -18.82 -2.17
N SER A 101 2.58 -18.46 -1.77
CA SER A 101 1.34 -18.97 -2.36
C SER A 101 1.12 -18.48 -3.81
N GLY A 102 1.86 -17.45 -4.24
CA GLY A 102 1.89 -16.94 -5.61
C GLY A 102 0.96 -15.74 -5.82
N VAL A 103 1.54 -14.54 -5.90
CA VAL A 103 0.80 -13.31 -6.20
C VAL A 103 0.86 -13.01 -7.71
N GLY A 104 -0.30 -12.85 -8.31
CA GLY A 104 -0.52 -12.49 -9.69
C GLY A 104 -0.49 -13.65 -10.69
N PRO A 105 -0.98 -13.42 -11.92
CA PRO A 105 -1.17 -14.50 -12.90
C PRO A 105 0.12 -15.21 -13.30
N ARG A 106 1.26 -14.51 -13.17
CA ARG A 106 2.61 -15.03 -13.45
C ARG A 106 3.46 -15.22 -12.20
N ARG A 107 2.88 -15.13 -10.99
CA ARG A 107 3.61 -15.20 -9.71
C ARG A 107 4.74 -14.17 -9.60
N THR A 108 4.51 -12.97 -10.14
CA THR A 108 5.46 -11.84 -10.16
C THR A 108 4.92 -10.62 -9.41
N GLY A 109 3.74 -10.75 -8.79
CA GLY A 109 3.15 -9.71 -7.96
C GLY A 109 3.81 -9.64 -6.58
N THR A 110 3.47 -8.58 -5.85
CA THR A 110 4.09 -8.24 -4.56
C THR A 110 3.07 -8.24 -3.41
N VAL A 111 3.58 -8.33 -2.19
CA VAL A 111 2.81 -8.16 -0.96
C VAL A 111 3.23 -6.84 -0.30
N VAL A 112 2.24 -6.01 0.05
CA VAL A 112 2.47 -4.73 0.72
C VAL A 112 1.70 -4.71 2.03
N ILE A 113 2.38 -4.80 3.18
CA ILE A 113 1.70 -4.76 4.48
C ILE A 113 1.68 -3.34 5.02
N ARG A 114 0.49 -2.80 5.26
CA ARG A 114 0.31 -1.50 5.93
C ARG A 114 0.35 -1.70 7.44
N ALA A 115 1.31 -1.09 8.11
CA ALA A 115 1.59 -1.32 9.53
C ALA A 115 1.32 -0.10 10.43
N GLY A 116 0.54 0.88 9.98
CA GLY A 116 0.14 2.04 10.78
C GLY A 116 1.35 2.84 11.28
N GLU A 117 1.42 3.05 12.60
CA GLU A 117 2.55 3.72 13.26
C GLU A 117 3.89 2.96 13.11
N HIS A 118 3.88 1.71 12.64
CA HIS A 118 5.11 0.96 12.35
C HIS A 118 5.58 1.12 10.89
N GLY A 119 4.86 1.89 10.08
CA GLY A 119 5.16 2.18 8.69
C GLY A 119 4.49 1.21 7.71
N ALA A 120 5.21 0.81 6.67
CA ALA A 120 4.75 -0.16 5.68
C ALA A 120 5.88 -1.12 5.30
N MET A 121 5.53 -2.34 4.90
CA MET A 121 6.47 -3.35 4.42
C MET A 121 6.13 -3.72 2.98
N THR A 122 7.12 -3.80 2.11
CA THR A 122 6.98 -4.31 0.74
C THR A 122 7.85 -5.54 0.56
N LEU A 123 7.34 -6.59 -0.07
CA LEU A 123 8.10 -7.80 -0.37
C LEU A 123 8.48 -7.81 -1.85
N ASN A 124 9.78 -7.75 -2.14
CA ASN A 124 10.27 -7.68 -3.51
C ASN A 124 10.08 -9.03 -4.23
N PRO A 125 9.33 -9.08 -5.34
CA PRO A 125 9.03 -10.32 -6.03
C PRO A 125 10.25 -10.99 -6.67
N HIS A 126 11.36 -10.26 -6.86
CA HIS A 126 12.56 -10.79 -7.50
C HIS A 126 13.48 -11.56 -6.56
N ASP A 127 13.62 -11.11 -5.31
CA ASP A 127 14.57 -11.66 -4.34
C ASP A 127 13.89 -12.15 -3.04
N GLY A 128 12.59 -11.91 -2.87
CA GLY A 128 11.82 -12.28 -1.67
C GLY A 128 12.14 -11.42 -0.44
N ILE A 129 12.91 -10.34 -0.60
CA ILE A 129 13.35 -9.50 0.51
C ILE A 129 12.22 -8.57 0.97
N CYS A 130 12.02 -8.50 2.28
CA CYS A 130 11.10 -7.56 2.91
C CYS A 130 11.80 -6.23 3.16
N HIS A 131 11.25 -5.15 2.61
CA HIS A 131 11.72 -3.79 2.84
C HIS A 131 10.72 -3.03 3.69
N TRP A 132 11.18 -2.44 4.78
CA TRP A 132 10.37 -1.59 5.65
C TRP A 132 10.57 -0.12 5.32
N ILE A 133 9.46 0.53 5.04
CA ILE A 133 9.36 1.98 4.90
C ILE A 133 8.85 2.53 6.25
N PRO A 134 9.58 3.46 6.89
CA PRO A 134 9.19 4.02 8.19
C PRO A 134 7.84 4.77 8.09
N PRO A 135 7.08 4.95 9.17
CA PRO A 135 5.92 5.83 9.13
C PRO A 135 6.35 7.29 8.84
N TYR A 136 5.45 8.10 8.28
CA TYR A 136 5.72 9.52 8.09
C TYR A 136 5.87 10.23 9.46
N TYR A 137 4.85 10.11 10.32
CA TYR A 137 4.90 10.57 11.72
C TYR A 137 5.48 9.50 12.65
N GLY A 138 6.29 9.88 13.63
CA GLY A 138 6.85 8.96 14.63
C GLY A 138 8.13 8.24 14.19
N SER A 139 8.61 8.48 12.97
CA SER A 139 9.99 8.18 12.62
C SER A 139 10.91 9.23 13.27
N SER A 140 12.11 8.83 13.68
CA SER A 140 13.20 9.78 14.00
C SER A 140 13.65 10.63 12.79
N LEU A 141 12.87 10.59 11.72
CA LEU A 141 13.07 11.22 10.42
C LEU A 141 12.03 12.35 10.20
N SER A 142 11.06 12.54 11.10
CA SER A 142 10.18 13.71 11.04
C SER A 142 11.00 15.01 11.17
N PRO A 143 10.80 16.01 10.29
CA PRO A 143 11.53 17.27 10.41
C PRO A 143 11.05 18.05 11.65
N ALA A 144 12.02 18.68 12.30
CA ALA A 144 11.95 19.57 13.47
C ALA A 144 12.06 18.91 14.86
N GLU A 145 13.25 19.07 15.43
CA GLU A 145 13.48 19.06 16.88
C GLU A 145 12.51 20.04 17.55
N GLY A 146 11.65 19.54 18.45
CA GLY A 146 10.87 20.39 19.37
C GLY A 146 9.36 20.16 19.43
N GLU A 147 8.76 19.46 18.45
CA GLU A 147 7.33 19.12 18.51
C GLU A 147 7.14 17.64 18.88
N SER A 148 6.23 17.38 19.82
CA SER A 148 5.94 16.02 20.31
C SER A 148 5.59 15.08 19.14
N GLN A 149 6.20 13.89 19.12
CA GLN A 149 6.25 12.88 18.05
C GLN A 149 4.89 12.28 17.58
N SER A 150 3.78 12.93 17.88
CA SER A 150 2.42 12.54 17.50
C SER A 150 1.51 13.74 17.18
N SER A 151 2.03 14.97 17.13
CA SER A 151 1.22 16.20 17.01
C SER A 151 0.40 16.28 15.71
N GLY A 152 0.84 15.60 14.65
CA GLY A 152 0.19 15.65 13.33
C GLY A 152 -0.90 14.61 13.07
N VAL A 153 -1.13 13.62 13.95
CA VAL A 153 -2.12 12.56 13.70
C VAL A 153 -3.43 12.86 14.44
N VAL A 154 -4.49 13.14 13.69
CA VAL A 154 -5.83 13.46 14.20
C VAL A 154 -6.82 12.31 13.96
N ASP A 155 -6.78 11.65 12.79
CA ASP A 155 -7.70 10.56 12.41
C ASP A 155 -7.03 9.59 11.42
N ALA A 156 -7.09 8.29 11.69
CA ALA A 156 -6.52 7.27 10.81
C ALA A 156 -7.45 6.86 9.66
N THR A 157 -8.70 7.33 9.68
CA THR A 157 -9.73 6.92 8.71
C THR A 157 -9.34 7.31 7.29
N GLY A 158 -9.30 6.32 6.38
CA GLY A 158 -8.98 6.55 4.96
C GLY A 158 -7.48 6.60 4.63
N ALA A 159 -6.58 6.59 5.63
CA ALA A 159 -5.14 6.60 5.39
C ALA A 159 -4.67 5.40 4.55
N GLY A 160 -5.27 4.22 4.76
CA GLY A 160 -5.00 3.02 3.94
C GLY A 160 -5.41 3.18 2.47
N ASN A 161 -6.58 3.77 2.21
CA ASN A 161 -7.05 4.02 0.85
C ASN A 161 -6.19 5.07 0.14
N ALA A 162 -5.81 6.14 0.84
CA ALA A 162 -4.89 7.15 0.32
C ALA A 162 -3.51 6.55 0.02
N PHE A 163 -3.00 5.69 0.91
CA PHE A 163 -1.76 4.95 0.70
C PHE A 163 -1.82 4.15 -0.60
N LEU A 164 -2.85 3.33 -0.83
CA LEU A 164 -2.91 2.46 -1.99
C LEU A 164 -3.19 3.21 -3.30
N GLY A 165 -3.95 4.31 -3.23
CA GLY A 165 -4.13 5.21 -4.36
C GLY A 165 -2.82 5.83 -4.83
N ALA A 166 -2.02 6.37 -3.91
CA ALA A 166 -0.73 6.97 -4.25
C ALA A 166 0.36 5.92 -4.53
N TYR A 167 0.31 4.75 -3.90
CA TYR A 167 1.15 3.61 -4.27
C TYR A 167 0.98 3.25 -5.75
N ALA A 168 -0.26 3.18 -6.24
CA ALA A 168 -0.51 2.92 -7.65
C ALA A 168 0.16 3.96 -8.56
N ILE A 169 0.07 5.24 -8.18
CA ILE A 169 0.69 6.35 -8.93
C ILE A 169 2.22 6.23 -8.91
N GLY A 170 2.81 6.01 -7.73
CA GLY A 170 4.25 5.85 -7.58
C GLY A 170 4.77 4.67 -8.41
N TYR A 171 4.14 3.50 -8.27
CA TYR A 171 4.54 2.31 -9.02
C TYR A 171 4.43 2.50 -10.53
N LEU A 172 3.35 3.11 -11.03
CA LEU A 172 3.19 3.39 -12.46
C LEU A 172 4.20 4.42 -12.99
N LYS A 173 4.75 5.28 -12.13
CA LYS A 173 5.76 6.28 -12.50
C LYS A 173 7.18 5.72 -12.47
N THR A 174 7.49 4.86 -11.52
CA THR A 174 8.88 4.51 -11.17
C THR A 174 9.21 3.03 -11.41
N GLY A 175 8.20 2.15 -11.36
CA GLY A 175 8.39 0.71 -11.35
C GLY A 175 9.00 0.14 -10.05
N ASP A 176 9.32 1.00 -9.08
CA ASP A 176 9.96 0.62 -7.82
C ASP A 176 8.92 0.54 -6.68
N ILE A 177 8.82 -0.63 -6.05
CA ILE A 177 7.83 -0.88 -5.00
C ILE A 177 8.11 -0.11 -3.70
N LYS A 178 9.37 0.19 -3.39
CA LYS A 178 9.76 0.96 -2.18
C LYS A 178 9.44 2.42 -2.39
N GLU A 179 9.75 2.95 -3.57
CA GLU A 179 9.38 4.31 -3.95
C GLU A 179 7.86 4.45 -3.99
N ALA A 180 7.14 3.49 -4.57
CA ALA A 180 5.67 3.45 -4.55
C ALA A 180 5.11 3.46 -3.12
N ALA A 181 5.70 2.70 -2.19
CA ALA A 181 5.31 2.74 -0.79
C ALA A 181 5.60 4.11 -0.14
N CYS A 182 6.63 4.84 -0.60
CA CYS A 182 6.87 6.21 -0.14
C CYS A 182 5.78 7.19 -0.61
N TYR A 183 5.34 7.08 -1.87
CA TYR A 183 4.18 7.82 -2.37
C TYR A 183 2.94 7.53 -1.50
N GLY A 184 2.72 6.25 -1.17
CA GLY A 184 1.65 5.82 -0.28
C GLY A 184 1.74 6.48 1.11
N SER A 185 2.90 6.41 1.76
CA SER A 185 3.12 6.99 3.09
C SER A 185 2.88 8.50 3.12
N VAL A 186 3.30 9.21 2.08
CA VAL A 186 3.13 10.67 1.96
C VAL A 186 1.66 11.02 1.73
N ALA A 187 0.94 10.30 0.87
CA ALA A 187 -0.49 10.55 0.67
C ALA A 187 -1.30 10.24 1.94
N ALA A 188 -0.94 9.17 2.66
CA ALA A 188 -1.55 8.85 3.95
C ALA A 188 -1.35 9.97 4.97
N SER A 189 -0.17 10.61 5.01
CA SER A 189 0.11 11.65 6.01
C SER A 189 -0.85 12.84 5.93
N PHE A 190 -1.25 13.26 4.74
CA PHE A 190 -2.27 14.32 4.58
C PHE A 190 -3.64 13.94 5.13
N VAL A 191 -4.03 12.66 5.00
CA VAL A 191 -5.31 12.17 5.54
C VAL A 191 -5.25 12.08 7.05
N LEU A 192 -4.07 11.77 7.62
CA LEU A 192 -3.89 11.66 9.07
C LEU A 192 -4.09 12.99 9.81
N GLU A 193 -3.80 14.12 9.16
CA GLU A 193 -3.79 15.47 9.77
C GLU A 193 -5.17 16.03 10.14
N GLN A 194 -6.26 15.41 9.70
CA GLN A 194 -7.61 15.93 9.94
C GLN A 194 -8.68 14.84 9.79
N ARG A 195 -9.89 15.13 10.28
CA ARG A 195 -11.07 14.30 9.96
C ARG A 195 -11.56 14.60 8.54
N GLY A 196 -11.75 13.56 7.75
CA GLY A 196 -12.20 13.68 6.36
C GLY A 196 -11.09 14.10 5.39
N MET A 197 -11.48 14.44 4.15
CA MET A 197 -10.53 14.65 3.05
C MET A 197 -9.62 15.87 3.26
N PRO A 198 -8.31 15.78 2.96
CA PRO A 198 -7.40 16.89 3.15
C PRO A 198 -7.80 18.12 2.32
N ARG A 199 -7.54 19.31 2.87
CA ARG A 199 -7.96 20.60 2.29
C ARG A 199 -7.08 20.95 1.11
N ARG A 200 -7.67 20.90 -0.09
CA ARG A 200 -7.01 21.33 -1.33
C ARG A 200 -7.14 22.84 -1.53
N LYS A 201 -6.02 23.53 -1.74
CA LYS A 201 -5.96 24.92 -2.22
C LYS A 201 -5.14 24.96 -3.50
N ALA A 202 -5.64 25.65 -4.53
CA ALA A 202 -4.92 25.86 -5.77
C ALA A 202 -4.77 27.37 -6.00
N THR A 203 -3.54 27.87 -5.90
CA THR A 203 -3.20 29.29 -6.10
C THR A 203 -2.06 29.37 -7.10
N ASP A 204 -2.20 30.20 -8.14
CA ASP A 204 -1.16 30.44 -9.17
C ASP A 204 -0.57 29.16 -9.80
N GLY A 205 -1.41 28.13 -9.98
CA GLY A 205 -0.99 26.84 -10.57
C GLY A 205 -0.28 25.90 -9.60
N GLN A 206 -0.10 26.28 -8.33
CA GLN A 206 0.41 25.40 -7.27
C GLN A 206 -0.75 24.79 -6.49
N GLU A 207 -0.79 23.46 -6.42
CA GLU A 207 -1.77 22.70 -5.65
C GLU A 207 -1.17 22.29 -4.30
N LYS A 208 -1.76 22.78 -3.21
CA LYS A 208 -1.37 22.42 -1.84
C LYS A 208 -2.47 21.64 -1.16
N TRP A 209 -2.07 20.67 -0.34
CA TRP A 209 -2.93 19.87 0.51
C TRP A 209 -2.54 20.12 1.96
N ASN A 210 -3.50 20.54 2.79
CA ASN A 210 -3.22 20.96 4.16
C ASN A 210 -2.06 21.96 4.24
N ASP A 211 -2.04 22.93 3.31
CA ASP A 211 -1.03 23.98 3.19
C ASP A 211 0.40 23.50 2.86
N SER A 212 0.60 22.21 2.60
CA SER A 212 1.87 21.62 2.14
C SER A 212 1.82 21.23 0.65
N ASP A 213 2.95 21.37 -0.04
CA ASP A 213 3.12 20.84 -1.39
C ASP A 213 3.41 19.33 -1.35
N VAL A 214 2.77 18.57 -2.25
CA VAL A 214 2.87 17.09 -2.28
C VAL A 214 4.25 16.65 -2.75
N HIS A 215 4.83 17.34 -3.73
CA HIS A 215 6.14 17.01 -4.29
C HIS A 215 7.25 17.33 -3.31
N ASP A 216 7.20 18.49 -2.65
CA ASP A 216 8.19 18.84 -1.62
C ASP A 216 8.16 17.83 -0.46
N ARG A 217 6.96 17.50 0.04
CA ARG A 217 6.78 16.50 1.10
C ARG A 217 7.30 15.13 0.68
N LEU A 218 7.04 14.73 -0.56
CA LEU A 218 7.51 13.46 -1.11
C LEU A 218 9.04 13.43 -1.26
N ASN A 219 9.65 14.48 -1.81
CA ASN A 219 11.09 14.55 -2.00
C ASN A 219 11.84 14.49 -0.67
N THR A 220 11.40 15.29 0.32
CA THR A 220 11.96 15.23 1.68
C THR A 220 11.87 13.83 2.28
N TYR A 221 10.71 13.19 2.15
CA TYR A 221 10.51 11.85 2.70
C TYR A 221 11.33 10.78 1.97
N LEU A 222 11.44 10.85 0.64
CA LEU A 222 12.29 9.95 -0.18
C LEU A 222 13.76 10.06 0.21
N GLU A 223 14.29 11.29 0.34
CA GLU A 223 15.65 11.54 0.80
C GLU A 223 15.90 10.89 2.16
N GLN A 224 14.98 11.05 3.10
CA GLN A 224 15.10 10.46 4.43
C GLN A 224 15.10 8.93 4.40
N VAL A 225 14.19 8.32 3.64
CA VAL A 225 14.08 6.86 3.53
C VAL A 225 15.31 6.25 2.84
N PHE A 226 15.81 6.87 1.77
CA PHE A 226 16.91 6.31 0.98
C PHE A 226 18.31 6.72 1.47
N MET A 227 18.46 7.82 2.21
CA MET A 227 19.73 8.14 2.89
C MET A 227 19.92 7.33 4.18
N SER A 228 18.85 7.02 4.91
CA SER A 228 18.94 6.22 6.14
C SER A 228 19.30 4.76 5.89
N THR A 229 19.05 4.25 4.68
CA THR A 229 19.43 2.89 4.25
C THR A 229 20.92 2.73 3.94
N HIS A 230 21.66 3.82 3.72
CA HIS A 230 23.11 3.80 3.48
C HIS A 230 23.96 3.88 4.77
N ARG A 231 23.33 4.07 5.94
CA ARG A 231 24.00 4.20 7.24
C ARG A 231 23.84 2.97 8.16
N ARG A 232 23.46 1.82 7.62
CA ARG A 232 23.33 0.56 8.38
C ARG A 232 24.11 -0.57 7.73
#